data_AF-A0A2U3NAU8-F1
#
_entry.id   AF-A0A2U3NAU8-F1
#
_cell.length_a   1.000
_cell.length_b   1.000
_cell.length_c   1.000
_cell.angle_alpha   90.00
_cell.angle_beta   90.00
_cell.angle_gamma   90.00
#
_symmetry.space_group_name_H-M   'P 1'
#
loop_
_entity.id
_entity.type
_entity.pdbx_description
1 polymer ?
#
loop_
_entity_poly.entity_id
_entity_poly.type
_entity_poly.pdbx_seq_one_letter_code
_entity_poly.pdbx_strand_id
1 'polypeptide(L)' 'VRHSGGERVLDELKLHRDSATDADLRSALTWLCNAQTRLLSSPSTAHSREVLLASYEVNRVLATGADTPR' A
#
# COMPACT_ATOMS: atom_id res chain seq x y z
N VAL A 1 6.91 15.71 15.70
CA VAL A 1 7.21 14.26 15.78
C VAL A 1 6.41 13.37 14.82
N ARG A 2 5.53 13.90 13.94
CA ARG A 2 4.66 13.08 13.07
C ARG A 2 5.28 12.58 11.75
N HIS A 3 6.39 13.18 11.29
CA HIS A 3 7.00 12.84 10.00
C HIS A 3 7.71 11.48 10.01
N SER A 4 8.43 11.14 11.10
CA SER A 4 9.28 9.94 11.17
C SER A 4 8.52 8.61 11.05
N GLY A 5 7.27 8.55 11.51
CA GLY A 5 6.46 7.33 11.42
C GLY A 5 5.95 7.07 10.01
N GLY A 6 5.57 8.12 9.29
CA GLY A 6 5.00 8.01 7.95
C GLY A 6 6.02 7.59 6.89
N GLU A 7 7.25 8.11 6.99
CA GLU A 7 8.36 7.73 6.11
C GLU A 7 8.76 6.26 6.33
N ARG A 8 8.81 5.81 7.59
CA ARG A 8 9.08 4.41 7.91
C ARG A 8 8.04 3.46 7.30
N VAL A 9 6.75 3.79 7.41
CA VAL A 9 5.67 3.00 6.80
C VAL A 9 5.85 2.93 5.27
N LEU A 10 6.21 4.04 4.64
CA LEU A 10 6.46 4.07 3.20
C LEU A 10 7.64 3.16 2.80
N ASP A 11 8.70 3.10 3.60
CA ASP A 11 9.85 2.24 3.31
C ASP A 11 9.52 0.75 3.51
N GLU A 12 8.76 0.40 4.55
CA GLU A 12 8.26 -0.96 4.74
C GLU A 12 7.35 -1.40 3.57
N LEU A 13 6.47 -0.51 3.09
CA LEU A 13 5.61 -0.77 1.92
C LEU A 13 6.41 -1.00 0.64
N LYS A 14 7.48 -0.21 0.40
CA LYS A 14 8.37 -0.41 -0.75
C LYS A 14 9.08 -1.77 -0.67
N LEU A 15 9.54 -2.17 0.50
CA LEU A 15 10.18 -3.48 0.70
C LEU A 15 9.21 -4.63 0.37
N HIS A 16 7.95 -4.52 0.80
CA HIS A 16 6.92 -5.51 0.45
C HIS A 16 6.63 -5.55 -1.04
N ARG A 17 6.54 -4.39 -1.71
CA ARG A 17 6.34 -4.30 -3.16
C ARG A 17 7.47 -4.98 -3.93
N ASP A 18 8.71 -4.73 -3.50
CA ASP A 18 9.90 -5.22 -4.19
C ASP A 18 10.05 -6.74 -4.03
N SER A 19 9.64 -7.28 -2.88
CA SER A 19 9.66 -8.72 -2.59
C SER A 19 8.44 -9.52 -3.11
N ALA A 20 7.31 -8.88 -3.42
CA ALA A 20 6.10 -9.55 -3.88
C ALA A 20 6.32 -10.29 -5.21
N THR A 21 6.13 -11.59 -5.31
CA THR A 21 6.28 -12.30 -6.60
C THR A 21 5.05 -12.17 -7.49
N ASP A 22 3.89 -11.91 -6.91
CA ASP A 22 2.62 -11.71 -7.60
C ASP A 22 2.52 -10.32 -8.22
N ALA A 23 2.12 -10.25 -9.50
CA ALA A 23 2.06 -9.01 -10.27
C ALA A 23 0.90 -8.09 -9.83
N ASP A 24 -0.23 -8.66 -9.43
CA ASP A 24 -1.39 -7.91 -8.95
C ASP A 24 -1.10 -7.34 -7.56
N LEU A 25 -0.43 -8.12 -6.70
CA LEU A 25 0.01 -7.68 -5.38
C LEU A 25 1.04 -6.56 -5.49
N ARG A 26 2.02 -6.71 -6.38
CA ARG A 26 3.01 -5.64 -6.65
C ARG A 26 2.32 -4.38 -7.16
N SER A 27 1.30 -4.50 -8.00
CA SER A 27 0.53 -3.36 -8.51
C SER A 27 -0.27 -2.66 -7.40
N ALA A 28 -0.96 -3.42 -6.55
CA ALA A 28 -1.69 -2.89 -5.41
C ALA A 28 -0.77 -2.20 -4.38
N LEU A 29 0.38 -2.79 -4.07
CA LEU A 29 1.39 -2.19 -3.19
C LEU A 29 2.00 -0.92 -3.79
N THR A 30 2.18 -0.87 -5.12
CA THR A 30 2.63 0.34 -5.82
C THR A 30 1.61 1.47 -5.65
N TRP A 31 0.31 1.18 -5.80
CA TRP A 31 -0.73 2.17 -5.54
C TRP A 31 -0.70 2.67 -4.10
N LEU A 32 -0.57 1.77 -3.12
CA LEU A 32 -0.50 2.14 -1.70
C LEU A 32 0.72 3.02 -1.38
N CYS A 33 1.89 2.71 -1.95
CA CYS A 33 3.08 3.56 -1.82
C CYS A 33 2.84 4.98 -2.35
N ASN A 34 2.18 5.09 -3.50
CA ASN A 34 1.88 6.38 -4.14
C ASN A 34 0.88 7.19 -3.30
N ALA A 35 -0.19 6.54 -2.80
CA ALA A 35 -1.18 7.17 -1.93
C ALA A 35 -0.56 7.67 -0.63
N GLN A 36 0.30 6.85 0.01
CA GLN A 36 1.02 7.22 1.22
C GLN A 36 1.96 8.41 0.96
N THR A 37 2.67 8.42 -0.17
CA THR A 37 3.53 9.55 -0.56
C THR A 37 2.71 10.83 -0.69
N ARG A 38 1.56 10.80 -1.38
CA ARG A 38 0.65 11.96 -1.51
C ARG A 38 0.15 12.46 -0.16
N LEU A 39 -0.21 11.55 0.75
CA LEU A 39 -0.66 11.90 2.09
C LEU A 39 0.45 12.59 2.90
N LEU A 40 1.70 12.10 2.82
CA LEU A 40 2.85 12.70 3.50
C LEU A 40 3.20 14.08 2.94
N SER A 41 3.10 14.25 1.62
CA SER A 41 3.38 15.54 0.96
C SER A 41 2.28 16.57 1.19
N SER A 42 1.01 16.17 1.21
CA SER A 42 -0.14 17.08 1.34
C SER A 42 -1.28 16.42 2.11
N PRO A 43 -1.28 16.44 3.45
CA PRO A 43 -2.33 15.79 4.23
C PRO A 43 -3.73 16.33 3.92
N SER A 44 -4.66 15.46 3.52
CA SER A 44 -6.06 15.82 3.25
C SER A 44 -6.98 14.62 3.43
N THR A 45 -8.28 14.84 3.66
CA THR A 45 -9.29 13.77 3.73
C THR A 45 -9.34 12.93 2.45
N ALA A 46 -9.11 13.55 1.29
CA ALA A 46 -9.07 12.85 0.01
C ALA A 46 -7.88 11.87 -0.06
N HIS A 47 -6.69 12.32 0.33
CA HIS A 47 -5.50 11.45 0.36
C HIS A 47 -5.59 10.37 1.44
N SER A 48 -6.19 10.67 2.59
CA SER A 48 -6.48 9.65 3.62
C SER A 48 -7.41 8.57 3.07
N ARG A 49 -8.45 8.95 2.31
CA ARG A 49 -9.35 8.00 1.65
C ARG A 49 -8.64 7.18 0.58
N GLU A 50 -7.74 7.79 -0.18
CA GLU A 50 -6.92 7.09 -1.17
C GLU A 50 -6.08 5.98 -0.53
N VAL A 51 -5.41 6.27 0.61
CA VAL A 51 -4.65 5.27 1.37
C VAL A 51 -5.54 4.10 1.84
N LEU A 52 -6.75 4.40 2.34
CA LEU A 52 -7.69 3.35 2.76
C LEU A 52 -8.12 2.46 1.60
N LEU A 53 -8.41 3.04 0.43
CA LEU A 53 -8.79 2.29 -0.77
C LEU A 53 -7.65 1.41 -1.28
N ALA A 54 -6.43 1.95 -1.34
CA ALA A 54 -5.26 1.18 -1.73
C ALA A 54 -4.96 0.05 -0.75
N SER A 55 -5.18 0.26 0.55
CA SER A 55 -5.02 -0.78 1.58
C SER A 55 -6.07 -1.89 1.43
N TYR A 56 -7.32 -1.53 1.13
CA TYR A 56 -8.37 -2.50 0.84
C TYR A 56 -8.02 -3.37 -0.38
N GLU A 57 -7.48 -2.76 -1.43
CA GLU A 57 -7.09 -3.47 -2.64
C GLU A 57 -5.98 -4.49 -2.37
N VAL A 58 -4.94 -4.12 -1.60
CA VAL A 58 -3.90 -5.07 -1.18
C VAL A 58 -4.50 -6.26 -0.43
N ASN A 59 -5.40 -6.00 0.53
CA ASN A 59 -6.10 -7.07 1.25
C ASN A 59 -6.95 -7.96 0.33
N ARG A 60 -7.62 -7.36 -0.66
CA ARG A 60 -8.42 -8.10 -1.64
C ARG A 60 -7.54 -9.05 -2.46
N VAL A 61 -6.43 -8.56 -3.00
CA VAL A 61 -5.49 -9.37 -3.80
C VAL A 61 -4.91 -10.50 -2.95
N LEU A 62 -4.51 -10.22 -1.70
CA LEU A 62 -4.01 -11.24 -0.78
C LEU A 62 -5.07 -12.32 -0.48
N ALA A 63 -6.33 -11.93 -0.30
CA ALA A 63 -7.43 -12.87 -0.09
C ALA A 63 -7.70 -13.73 -1.33
N THR A 64 -7.64 -13.14 -2.53
CA THR A 64 -7.82 -13.87 -3.80
C THR A 64 -6.66 -14.82 -4.09
N GLY A 65 -5.41 -14.45 -3.76
CA GLY A 65 -4.24 -15.32 -3.90
C GLY A 65 -4.20 -16.48 -2.89
N ALA A 66 -4.96 -16.40 -1.80
CA ALA A 66 -5.08 -17.48 -0.80
C ALA A 66 -6.09 -18.57 -1.18
N ASP A 67 -6.98 -18.30 -2.16
CA ASP A 67 -8.10 -19.16 -2.55
C ASP A 67 -7.76 -20.12 -3.71
N THR A 68 -6.49 -20.27 -4.10
CA THR A 68 -6.10 -21.36 -5.00
C THR A 68 -6.09 -22.69 -4.22
N PRO A 69 -7.01 -23.64 -4.48
CA PRO A 69 -6.86 -24.99 -3.96
C PRO A 69 -5.63 -25.59 -4.64
N ARG A 70 -4.64 -26.01 -3.85
CA ARG A 70 -3.55 -26.86 -4.35
C ARG A 70 -4.06 -28.26 -4.68
#